data_AF-A0A815Z4V2-F1
#
_entry.id   AF-A0A815Z4V2-F1
#
_cell.length_a   1.000
_cell.length_b   1.000
_cell.length_c   1.000
_cell.angle_alpha   90.00
_cell.angle_beta   90.00
_cell.angle_gamma   90.00
#
_symmetry.space_group_name_H-M   'P 1'
#
loop_
_entity.id
_entity.type
_entity.pdbx_description
1 polymer ?
#
loop_
_entity_poly.entity_id
_entity_poly.type
_entity_poly.pdbx_seq_one_letter_code
_entity_poly.pdbx_strand_id
1 'polypeptide(L)'
;MGGVISDQSITDEMNERSNRLIAEQVAKIPADYQRQKDHIVNEMHKSSPNDFHGLNIKDYPEKNEKQVNKLAIHNVTSNQVKYNITHEIYHEIDPIIDEKTQNLNKVAKIATKKAIHLAIKKAVEAAVNNTQTQLERQFGVDSSKDKKNSKK
;
A
#
# COMPACT_ATOMS: atom_id res chain seq x y z
N MET A 1 -6.41 -41.93 10.99
CA MET A 1 -6.62 -40.75 11.87
C MET A 1 -6.51 -39.51 10.99
N GLY A 2 -7.64 -38.98 10.52
CA GLY A 2 -7.66 -37.72 9.75
C GLY A 2 -7.76 -36.56 10.74
N GLY A 3 -6.67 -35.84 10.95
CA GLY A 3 -6.68 -34.65 11.80
C GLY A 3 -7.62 -33.61 11.20
N VAL A 4 -8.66 -33.23 11.95
CA VAL A 4 -9.53 -32.12 11.59
C VAL A 4 -8.69 -30.85 11.74
N ILE A 5 -8.22 -30.31 10.61
CA ILE A 5 -7.63 -28.98 10.57
C ILE A 5 -8.75 -28.03 10.99
N SER A 6 -8.61 -27.37 12.14
CA SER A 6 -9.61 -26.43 12.62
C SER A 6 -9.57 -25.14 11.78
N ASP A 7 -10.72 -24.49 11.58
CA ASP A 7 -10.82 -23.21 10.85
C ASP A 7 -9.83 -22.15 11.36
N GLN A 8 -9.47 -22.21 12.65
CA GLN A 8 -8.47 -21.34 13.27
C GLN A 8 -7.06 -21.58 12.74
N SER A 9 -6.64 -22.83 12.59
CA SER A 9 -5.29 -23.17 12.10
C SER A 9 -5.07 -22.75 10.64
N ILE A 10 -6.10 -22.83 9.80
CA ILE A 10 -6.07 -22.31 8.42
C ILE A 10 -5.93 -20.79 8.45
N THR A 11 -6.68 -20.13 9.33
CA THR A 11 -6.67 -18.67 9.46
C THR A 11 -5.29 -18.16 9.92
N ASP A 12 -4.66 -18.85 10.88
CA ASP A 12 -3.34 -18.47 11.40
C ASP A 12 -2.22 -18.67 10.35
N GLU A 13 -2.24 -19.79 9.62
CA GLU A 13 -1.30 -20.06 8.51
C GLU A 13 -1.44 -19.00 7.41
N MET A 14 -2.68 -18.67 7.03
CA MET A 14 -2.95 -17.66 6.00
C MET A 14 -2.59 -16.25 6.47
N ASN A 15 -2.77 -15.93 7.75
CA ASN A 15 -2.34 -14.68 8.34
C ASN A 15 -0.81 -14.54 8.31
N GLU A 16 -0.09 -15.57 8.74
CA GLU A 16 1.38 -15.53 8.75
C GLU A 16 1.93 -15.35 7.32
N ARG A 17 1.43 -16.15 6.38
CA ARG A 17 1.87 -16.06 4.98
C ARG A 17 1.52 -14.72 4.35
N SER A 18 0.29 -14.23 4.56
CA SER A 18 -0.13 -12.93 4.06
C SER A 18 0.72 -11.81 4.64
N ASN A 19 1.05 -11.84 5.94
CA ASN A 19 1.88 -10.82 6.57
C ASN A 19 3.30 -10.78 6.00
N ARG A 20 3.88 -11.93 5.63
CA ARG A 20 5.19 -11.97 4.95
C ARG A 20 5.12 -11.32 3.57
N LEU A 21 4.11 -11.67 2.76
CA LEU A 21 3.91 -11.08 1.43
C LEU A 21 3.65 -9.57 1.52
N ILE A 22 2.85 -9.12 2.49
CA ILE A 22 2.62 -7.70 2.76
C ILE A 22 3.94 -7.01 3.07
N ALA A 23 4.77 -7.58 3.97
CA ALA A 23 6.05 -6.99 4.34
C ALA A 23 6.99 -6.89 3.12
N GLU A 24 7.08 -7.92 2.29
CA GLU A 24 7.89 -7.93 1.07
C GLU A 24 7.46 -6.86 0.06
N GLN A 25 6.15 -6.69 -0.15
CA GLN A 25 5.63 -5.68 -1.06
C GLN A 25 5.81 -4.26 -0.51
N VAL A 26 5.54 -4.06 0.77
CA VAL A 26 5.69 -2.76 1.43
C VAL A 26 7.15 -2.33 1.53
N ALA A 27 8.10 -3.27 1.64
CA ALA A 27 9.53 -2.99 1.63
C ALA A 27 10.03 -2.37 0.31
N LYS A 28 9.27 -2.48 -0.78
CA LYS A 28 9.61 -1.86 -2.08
C LYS A 28 9.24 -0.37 -2.13
N ILE A 29 8.30 0.09 -1.31
CA ILE A 29 7.77 1.45 -1.33
C ILE A 29 8.86 2.53 -1.16
N PRO A 30 9.86 2.40 -0.26
CA PRO A 30 10.93 3.39 -0.15
C PRO A 30 11.78 3.54 -1.42
N ALA A 31 12.04 2.44 -2.13
CA ALA A 31 12.76 2.48 -3.40
C ALA A 31 11.90 3.13 -4.50
N ASP A 32 10.60 2.82 -4.52
CA ASP A 32 9.63 3.44 -5.43
C ASP A 32 9.51 4.95 -5.17
N TYR A 33 9.54 5.36 -3.90
CA TYR A 33 9.54 6.77 -3.52
C TYR A 33 10.71 7.52 -4.18
N GLN A 34 11.93 6.97 -4.10
CA GLN A 34 13.10 7.62 -4.68
C GLN A 34 12.96 7.75 -6.20
N ARG A 35 12.54 6.66 -6.88
CA ARG A 35 12.28 6.69 -8.32
C ARG A 35 11.21 7.72 -8.70
N GLN A 36 10.16 7.82 -7.90
CA GLN A 36 9.09 8.78 -8.13
C GLN A 36 9.53 10.22 -7.90
N LYS A 37 10.37 10.47 -6.89
CA LYS A 37 10.97 11.79 -6.64
C LYS A 37 11.82 12.21 -7.84
N ASP A 38 12.71 11.33 -8.30
CA ASP A 38 13.59 11.59 -9.45
C ASP A 38 12.77 11.84 -10.72
N HIS A 39 11.70 11.06 -10.93
CA HIS A 39 10.77 11.27 -12.04
C HIS A 39 10.11 12.65 -11.98
N ILE A 40 9.56 13.06 -10.83
CA ILE A 40 8.91 14.38 -10.67
C ILE A 40 9.90 15.51 -10.97
N VAL A 41 11.13 15.44 -10.43
CA VAL A 41 12.17 16.44 -10.68
C VAL A 41 12.53 16.51 -12.17
N ASN A 42 12.64 15.35 -12.84
CA ASN A 42 12.90 15.31 -14.28
C ASN A 42 11.75 15.90 -15.11
N GLU A 43 10.49 15.64 -14.75
CA GLU A 43 9.34 16.24 -15.43
C GLU A 43 9.26 17.75 -15.20
N MET A 44 9.60 18.24 -14.00
CA MET A 44 9.76 19.67 -13.73
C MET A 44 10.84 20.30 -14.63
N HIS A 45 11.96 19.59 -14.89
CA HIS A 45 13.01 20.06 -15.82
C HIS A 45 12.51 20.16 -17.27
N LYS A 46 11.71 19.19 -17.73
CA LYS A 46 11.21 19.15 -19.12
C LYS A 46 10.09 20.15 -19.39
N SER A 47 9.31 20.51 -18.36
CA SER A 47 8.03 21.20 -18.52
C SER A 47 8.13 22.72 -18.74
N SER A 48 9.32 23.34 -18.88
CA SER A 48 9.47 24.79 -19.05
C SER A 48 8.61 25.34 -20.22
N PRO A 49 7.69 26.32 -20.04
CA PRO A 49 7.44 27.20 -18.88
C PRO A 49 6.21 26.83 -18.03
N ASN A 50 5.58 25.68 -18.26
CA ASN A 50 4.39 25.26 -17.53
C ASN A 50 4.79 24.51 -16.25
N ASP A 51 4.26 24.94 -15.11
CA ASP A 51 4.55 24.28 -13.84
C ASP A 51 4.02 22.84 -13.83
N PHE A 52 4.87 21.86 -13.54
CA PHE A 52 4.44 20.46 -13.37
C PHE A 52 3.71 20.35 -12.02
N HIS A 53 2.38 20.17 -12.05
CA HIS A 53 1.54 20.21 -10.85
C HIS A 53 1.72 21.49 -9.99
N GLY A 54 2.00 22.63 -10.63
CA GLY A 54 2.27 23.89 -9.90
C GLY A 54 3.66 23.96 -9.26
N LEU A 55 4.57 23.04 -9.62
CA LEU A 55 5.96 23.01 -9.14
C LEU A 55 6.91 23.51 -10.24
N ASN A 56 7.72 24.51 -9.89
CA ASN A 56 8.75 25.07 -10.76
C ASN A 56 10.14 24.51 -10.45
N ILE A 57 10.90 24.11 -11.46
CA ILE A 57 12.25 23.59 -11.26
C ILE A 57 13.23 24.62 -10.70
N LYS A 58 13.04 25.92 -11.00
CA LYS A 58 13.91 27.00 -10.48
C LYS A 58 13.81 27.18 -8.97
N ASP A 59 12.70 26.72 -8.39
CA ASP A 59 12.42 26.79 -6.96
C ASP A 59 12.81 25.49 -6.22
N TYR A 60 13.34 24.50 -6.93
CA TYR A 60 13.79 23.22 -6.36
C TYR A 60 15.32 23.21 -6.14
N PRO A 61 15.81 22.71 -4.99
CA PRO A 61 15.05 22.21 -3.84
C PRO A 61 14.57 23.30 -2.86
N GLU A 62 15.06 24.54 -2.98
CA GLU A 62 15.01 25.56 -1.92
C GLU A 62 13.62 25.91 -1.39
N LYS A 63 12.60 25.98 -2.25
CA LYS A 63 11.24 26.41 -1.86
C LYS A 63 10.19 25.32 -1.94
N ASN A 64 10.35 24.35 -2.85
CA ASN A 64 9.29 23.38 -3.16
C ASN A 64 9.66 21.90 -2.92
N GLU A 65 10.84 21.59 -2.35
CA GLU A 65 11.24 20.20 -2.09
C GLU A 65 10.21 19.43 -1.25
N LYS A 66 9.61 20.07 -0.24
CA LYS A 66 8.56 19.44 0.58
C LYS A 66 7.33 19.06 -0.23
N GLN A 67 6.96 19.85 -1.24
CA GLN A 67 5.83 19.56 -2.11
C GLN A 67 6.15 18.42 -3.08
N VAL A 68 7.39 18.38 -3.60
CA VAL A 68 7.90 17.24 -4.40
C VAL A 68 7.88 15.96 -3.56
N ASN A 69 8.41 15.99 -2.34
CA ASN A 69 8.40 14.84 -1.44
C ASN A 69 6.98 14.39 -1.12
N LYS A 70 6.06 15.32 -0.86
CA LYS A 70 4.64 15.03 -0.61
C LYS A 70 3.98 14.32 -1.79
N LEU A 71 4.20 14.81 -3.01
CA LEU A 71 3.66 14.22 -4.23
C LEU A 71 4.25 12.83 -4.47
N ALA A 72 5.56 12.67 -4.29
CA ALA A 72 6.25 11.38 -4.42
C ALA A 72 5.69 10.34 -3.43
N ILE A 73 5.58 10.70 -2.15
CA ILE A 73 5.01 9.84 -1.10
C ILE A 73 3.57 9.46 -1.46
N HIS A 74 2.73 10.44 -1.81
CA HIS A 74 1.33 10.19 -2.15
C HIS A 74 1.18 9.18 -3.31
N ASN A 75 2.02 9.28 -4.34
CA ASN A 75 1.94 8.38 -5.49
C ASN A 75 2.26 6.93 -5.09
N VAL A 76 3.29 6.73 -4.27
CA VAL A 76 3.74 5.39 -3.86
C VAL A 76 2.98 4.81 -2.66
N THR A 77 2.13 5.60 -2.00
CA THR A 77 1.24 5.14 -0.91
C THR A 77 -0.25 5.32 -1.24
N SER A 78 -0.56 5.56 -2.51
CA SER A 78 -1.92 5.81 -3.00
C SER A 78 -2.86 4.63 -2.77
N ASN A 79 -4.17 4.89 -2.89
CA ASN A 79 -5.19 3.83 -2.85
C ASN A 79 -4.98 2.79 -3.97
N GLN A 80 -4.43 3.20 -5.11
CA GLN A 80 -4.11 2.28 -6.19
C GLN A 80 -2.99 1.32 -5.79
N VAL A 81 -1.95 1.80 -5.12
CA VAL A 81 -0.87 0.95 -4.61
C VAL A 81 -1.40 -0.05 -3.59
N LYS A 82 -2.24 0.40 -2.63
CA LYS A 82 -2.89 -0.50 -1.66
C LYS A 82 -3.73 -1.57 -2.36
N TYR A 83 -4.47 -1.19 -3.40
CA TYR A 83 -5.26 -2.13 -4.20
C TYR A 83 -4.38 -3.16 -4.91
N ASN A 84 -3.31 -2.71 -5.58
CA ASN A 84 -2.39 -3.59 -6.31
C ASN A 84 -1.74 -4.62 -5.37
N ILE A 85 -1.19 -4.16 -4.25
CA ILE A 85 -0.58 -5.05 -3.24
C ILE A 85 -1.61 -6.06 -2.72
N THR A 86 -2.81 -5.60 -2.37
CA THR A 86 -3.89 -6.49 -1.90
C THR A 86 -4.24 -7.55 -2.94
N HIS A 87 -4.35 -7.16 -4.22
CA HIS A 87 -4.72 -8.05 -5.30
C HIS A 87 -3.62 -9.08 -5.62
N GLU A 88 -2.35 -8.67 -5.57
CA GLU A 88 -1.21 -9.60 -5.70
C GLU A 88 -1.24 -10.66 -4.60
N ILE A 89 -1.46 -10.26 -3.35
CA ILE A 89 -1.54 -11.19 -2.22
C ILE A 89 -2.73 -12.14 -2.38
N TYR A 90 -3.89 -11.65 -2.85
CA TYR A 90 -5.03 -12.52 -3.14
C TYR A 90 -4.70 -13.58 -4.17
N HIS A 91 -3.98 -13.22 -5.24
CA HIS A 91 -3.57 -14.20 -6.25
C HIS A 91 -2.70 -15.33 -5.68
N GLU A 92 -1.86 -15.03 -4.70
CA GLU A 92 -1.01 -16.03 -4.05
C GLU A 92 -1.73 -16.86 -2.98
N ILE A 93 -2.64 -16.24 -2.24
CA ILE A 93 -3.29 -16.85 -1.09
C ILE A 93 -4.56 -17.63 -1.48
N ASP A 94 -5.30 -17.18 -2.49
CA ASP A 94 -6.57 -17.78 -2.92
C ASP A 94 -6.48 -19.29 -3.22
N PRO A 95 -5.49 -19.78 -4.00
CA PRO A 95 -5.37 -21.21 -4.26
C PRO A 95 -5.24 -22.04 -2.99
N ILE A 96 -4.56 -21.50 -1.98
CA ILE A 96 -4.30 -22.19 -0.71
C ILE A 96 -5.54 -22.17 0.17
N ILE A 97 -6.27 -21.04 0.21
CA ILE A 97 -7.58 -20.98 0.86
C ILE A 97 -8.49 -22.02 0.22
N ASP A 98 -8.54 -22.07 -1.11
CA ASP A 98 -9.43 -22.97 -1.84
C ASP A 98 -9.09 -24.46 -1.58
N GLU A 99 -7.80 -24.80 -1.48
CA GLU A 99 -7.33 -26.14 -1.09
C GLU A 99 -7.69 -26.49 0.36
N LYS A 100 -7.40 -25.59 1.31
CA LYS A 100 -7.61 -25.84 2.74
C LYS A 100 -9.09 -25.86 3.12
N THR A 101 -9.94 -25.15 2.37
CA THR A 101 -11.39 -25.08 2.60
C THR A 101 -12.20 -26.06 1.75
N GLN A 102 -11.55 -26.96 1.00
CA GLN A 102 -12.24 -27.88 0.07
C GLN A 102 -13.27 -28.79 0.74
N ASN A 103 -13.04 -29.16 2.01
CA ASN A 103 -13.92 -30.03 2.78
C ASN A 103 -15.01 -29.27 3.55
N LEU A 104 -14.99 -27.94 3.52
CA LEU A 104 -16.00 -27.11 4.15
C LEU A 104 -17.26 -27.04 3.28
N ASN A 105 -18.42 -26.87 3.91
CA ASN A 105 -19.65 -26.58 3.18
C ASN A 105 -19.54 -25.21 2.47
N LYS A 106 -20.35 -24.99 1.43
CA LYS A 106 -20.31 -23.79 0.59
C LYS A 106 -20.38 -22.48 1.38
N VAL A 107 -21.20 -22.43 2.43
CA VAL A 107 -21.39 -21.21 3.24
C VAL A 107 -20.14 -20.94 4.07
N ALA A 108 -19.60 -21.96 4.75
CA ALA A 108 -18.37 -21.88 5.53
C ALA A 108 -17.18 -21.48 4.65
N LYS A 109 -17.03 -22.09 3.47
CA LYS A 109 -15.97 -21.73 2.50
C LYS A 109 -16.02 -20.25 2.11
N ILE A 110 -17.21 -19.73 1.76
CA ILE A 110 -17.37 -18.32 1.40
C ILE A 110 -17.05 -17.39 2.57
N ALA A 111 -17.50 -17.74 3.79
CA ALA A 111 -17.25 -16.96 4.98
C ALA A 111 -15.75 -16.89 5.31
N THR A 112 -15.05 -18.04 5.29
CA THR A 112 -13.61 -18.13 5.54
C THR A 112 -12.82 -17.31 4.53
N LYS A 113 -13.12 -17.45 3.22
CA LYS A 113 -12.45 -16.67 2.17
C LYS A 113 -12.64 -15.16 2.37
N LYS A 114 -13.87 -14.72 2.66
CA LYS A 114 -14.16 -13.29 2.92
C LYS A 114 -13.44 -12.76 4.17
N ALA A 115 -13.36 -13.56 5.23
CA ALA A 115 -12.69 -13.18 6.46
C ALA A 115 -11.19 -12.95 6.22
N ILE A 116 -10.55 -13.88 5.51
CA ILE A 116 -9.13 -13.77 5.17
C ILE A 116 -8.87 -12.58 4.23
N HIS A 117 -9.69 -12.39 3.20
CA HIS A 117 -9.61 -11.23 2.31
C HIS A 117 -9.70 -9.91 3.07
N LEU A 118 -10.67 -9.80 3.98
CA LEU A 118 -10.83 -8.60 4.80
C LEU A 118 -9.63 -8.35 5.71
N ALA A 119 -9.05 -9.41 6.29
CA ALA A 119 -7.85 -9.32 7.12
C ALA A 119 -6.65 -8.82 6.30
N ILE A 120 -6.40 -9.40 5.12
CA ILE A 120 -5.34 -8.98 4.20
C ILE A 120 -5.51 -7.50 3.82
N LYS A 121 -6.70 -7.11 3.37
CA LYS A 121 -6.97 -5.71 2.98
C LYS A 121 -6.64 -4.73 4.11
N LYS A 122 -7.10 -5.01 5.33
CA LYS A 122 -6.83 -4.17 6.49
C LYS A 122 -5.34 -4.13 6.83
N ALA A 123 -4.65 -5.26 6.73
CA ALA A 123 -3.22 -5.35 7.00
C ALA A 123 -2.40 -4.57 5.97
N VAL A 124 -2.74 -4.66 4.68
CA VAL A 124 -2.13 -3.83 3.61
C VAL A 124 -2.37 -2.35 3.88
N GLU A 125 -3.61 -1.94 4.16
CA GLU A 125 -3.94 -0.54 4.47
C GLU A 125 -3.10 -0.02 5.65
N ALA A 126 -3.00 -0.80 6.73
CA ALA A 126 -2.21 -0.43 7.90
C ALA A 126 -0.71 -0.33 7.59
N ALA A 127 -0.14 -1.31 6.87
CA ALA A 127 1.28 -1.34 6.55
C ALA A 127 1.70 -0.21 5.61
N VAL A 128 0.90 0.06 4.56
CA VAL A 128 1.15 1.18 3.63
C VAL A 128 0.98 2.52 4.34
N ASN A 129 -0.05 2.69 5.18
CA ASN A 129 -0.24 3.94 5.95
C ASN A 129 0.90 4.19 6.97
N ASN A 130 1.41 3.12 7.59
CA ASN A 130 2.57 3.23 8.48
C ASN A 130 3.81 3.68 7.68
N THR A 131 4.03 3.10 6.51
CA THR A 131 5.14 3.48 5.62
C THR A 131 5.01 4.92 5.14
N GLN A 132 3.80 5.34 4.75
CA GLN A 132 3.50 6.75 4.45
C GLN A 132 3.90 7.66 5.61
N THR A 133 3.46 7.32 6.84
CA THR A 133 3.78 8.09 8.05
C THR A 133 5.29 8.18 8.30
N GLN A 134 6.02 7.09 8.06
CA GLN A 134 7.48 7.06 8.22
C GLN A 134 8.19 7.96 7.21
N LEU A 135 7.81 7.87 5.93
CA LEU A 135 8.35 8.74 4.88
C LEU A 135 8.02 10.21 5.14
N GLU A 136 6.77 10.51 5.50
CA GLU A 136 6.33 11.87 5.85
C GLU A 136 7.15 12.47 6.99
N ARG A 137 7.40 11.69 8.05
CA ARG A 137 8.27 12.09 9.18
C ARG A 137 9.72 12.29 8.74
N GLN A 138 10.28 11.35 7.97
CA GLN A 138 11.66 11.40 7.48
C GLN A 138 11.93 12.67 6.67
N PHE A 139 10.96 13.10 5.85
CA PHE A 139 11.12 14.24 4.95
C PHE A 139 10.44 15.53 5.44
N GLY A 140 9.92 15.55 6.68
CA GLY A 140 9.27 16.72 7.27
C GLY A 140 8.05 17.20 6.48
N VAL A 141 7.31 16.25 5.87
CA VAL A 141 6.06 16.48 5.15
C VAL A 141 4.90 16.26 6.12
N ASP A 142 3.98 17.23 6.22
CA ASP A 142 2.80 17.12 7.07
C ASP A 142 1.53 17.11 6.23
N SER A 143 1.05 15.91 5.89
CA SER A 143 -0.19 15.70 5.11
C SER A 143 -1.46 15.91 5.96
N SER A 144 -1.33 16.10 7.27
CA SER A 144 -2.44 16.28 8.22
C SER A 144 -3.21 17.59 8.01
N LYS A 145 -2.55 18.60 7.42
CA LYS A 145 -3.12 19.96 7.28
C LYS A 145 -4.10 20.10 6.12
N ASP A 146 -4.06 19.24 5.12
CA ASP A 146 -4.94 19.34 3.95
C ASP A 146 -6.38 18.86 4.23
N LYS A 147 -6.58 18.00 5.24
CA LYS A 147 -7.91 17.50 5.60
C LYS A 147 -8.85 18.56 6.18
N LYS A 148 -8.34 19.75 6.55
CA LYS A 148 -9.18 20.84 7.09
C LYS A 148 -9.87 21.69 6.02
N ASN A 149 -9.43 21.65 4.76
CA ASN A 149 -9.98 22.52 3.70
C ASN A 149 -10.93 21.83 2.71
N SER A 150 -11.15 20.52 2.79
CA SER A 150 -12.07 19.79 1.90
C SER A 150 -13.54 19.77 2.38
N LYS A 151 -13.87 20.51 3.44
CA LYS A 151 -15.26 20.74 3.90
C LYS A 151 -15.55 22.23 3.93
N LYS A 152 -15.67 22.86 2.77
CA LYS A 152 -16.35 24.15 2.58
C LYS A 152 -17.09 24.13 1.26
#